data_AF-A0AB38FBT5-F1
#
_entry.id   AF-A0AB38FBT5-F1
#
_cell.length_a   1.000
_cell.length_b   1.000
_cell.length_c   1.000
_cell.angle_alpha   90.00
_cell.angle_beta   90.00
_cell.angle_gamma   90.00
#
_symmetry.space_group_name_H-M   'P 1'
#
loop_
_entity.id
_entity.type
_entity.pdbx_description
1 polymer ?
#
loop_
_entity_poly.entity_id
_entity_poly.type
_entity_poly.pdbx_seq_one_letter_code
_entity_poly.pdbx_strand_id
1 'polypeptide(L)'
;MNVVQLTTGDFVAAMFSLDFVDGGFRREAVERIHRGAIDEWVSALTGSGLFSNRAVTDVVRAWRDDPRVLLDSLLAEADPVTFERYRSAWYELDAATAYGAAA
;
A
#
# COMPACT_ATOMS: atom_id res chain seq x y z
N MET A 1 1.40 29.55 12.12
CA MET A 1 1.81 28.13 12.21
C MET A 1 0.77 27.35 11.41
N ASN A 2 1.10 26.86 10.21
CA ASN A 2 0.16 26.08 9.41
C ASN A 2 0.04 24.69 10.04
N VAL A 3 -1.16 24.32 10.46
CA VAL A 3 -1.45 22.96 10.90
C VAL A 3 -1.50 22.11 9.64
N VAL A 4 -0.47 21.31 9.39
CA VAL A 4 -0.52 20.31 8.31
C VAL A 4 -1.57 19.28 8.72
N GLN A 5 -2.70 19.27 8.02
CA GLN A 5 -3.69 18.20 8.15
C GLN A 5 -3.12 16.99 7.41
N LEU A 6 -2.47 16.09 8.15
CA LEU A 6 -2.02 14.81 7.62
C LEU A 6 -3.23 13.92 7.38
N THR A 7 -3.36 13.38 6.17
CA THR A 7 -4.36 12.39 5.81
C THR A 7 -3.97 11.03 6.37
N THR A 8 -4.92 10.10 6.45
CA THR A 8 -4.60 8.74 6.94
C THR A 8 -3.61 8.01 6.03
N GLY A 9 -3.59 8.33 4.73
CA GLY A 9 -2.56 7.85 3.80
C GLY A 9 -1.16 8.38 4.13
N ASP A 10 -1.04 9.65 4.51
CA ASP A 10 0.25 10.26 4.88
C ASP A 10 0.86 9.59 6.12
N PHE A 11 0.04 9.18 7.09
CA PHE A 11 0.54 8.47 8.25
C PHE A 11 0.92 7.01 7.95
N VAL A 12 0.19 6.34 7.05
CA VAL A 12 0.58 5.00 6.56
C VAL A 12 1.93 5.09 5.86
N ALA A 13 2.11 6.07 4.98
CA ALA A 13 3.38 6.35 4.33
C ALA A 13 4.51 6.58 5.35
N ALA A 14 4.29 7.47 6.33
CA ALA A 14 5.28 7.75 7.36
C ALA A 14 5.64 6.51 8.22
N MET A 15 4.69 5.60 8.43
CA MET A 15 4.88 4.42 9.27
C MET A 15 5.56 3.26 8.52
N PHE A 16 5.32 3.11 7.22
CA PHE A 16 5.71 1.91 6.48
C PHE A 16 6.66 2.16 5.31
N SER A 17 6.62 3.35 4.69
CA SER A 17 7.26 3.57 3.39
C SER A 17 8.77 3.39 3.46
N LEU A 18 9.43 3.92 4.49
CA LEU A 18 10.87 3.82 4.65
C LEU A 18 11.33 2.35 4.72
N ASP A 19 10.78 1.57 5.66
CA ASP A 19 11.10 0.14 5.80
C ASP A 19 10.75 -0.65 4.54
N PHE A 20 9.68 -0.25 3.83
CA PHE A 20 9.25 -0.93 2.63
C PHE A 20 10.21 -0.70 1.45
N VAL A 21 10.69 0.53 1.28
CA VAL A 21 11.61 0.97 0.22
C VAL A 21 13.05 0.53 0.51
N ASP A 22 13.53 0.69 1.75
CA ASP A 22 14.89 0.29 2.16
C ASP A 22 15.10 -1.23 2.07
N GLY A 23 14.03 -2.01 2.23
CA GLY A 23 14.04 -3.46 1.98
C GLY A 23 14.28 -3.86 0.51
N GLY A 24 14.37 -2.88 -0.41
CA GLY A 24 14.54 -3.09 -1.84
C GLY A 24 13.27 -3.60 -2.53
N PHE A 25 13.38 -3.86 -3.84
CA PHE A 25 12.26 -4.37 -4.63
C PHE A 25 11.90 -5.82 -4.26
N ARG A 26 10.67 -6.03 -3.77
CA ARG A 26 10.14 -7.34 -3.37
C ARG A 26 8.88 -7.68 -4.17
N ARG A 27 9.04 -8.42 -5.28
CA ARG A 27 7.92 -8.81 -6.16
C ARG A 27 6.81 -9.56 -5.40
N GLU A 28 7.17 -10.45 -4.49
CA GLU A 28 6.20 -11.21 -3.68
C GLU A 28 5.28 -10.29 -2.84
N ALA A 29 5.80 -9.16 -2.35
CA ALA A 29 4.98 -8.20 -1.62
C ALA A 29 3.90 -7.59 -2.53
N VAL A 30 4.26 -7.25 -3.78
CA VAL A 30 3.32 -6.74 -4.79
C VAL A 30 2.25 -7.77 -5.10
N GLU A 31 2.63 -9.03 -5.31
CA GLU A 31 1.71 -10.12 -5.59
C GLU A 31 0.75 -10.42 -4.43
N ARG A 32 1.21 -10.26 -3.18
CA ARG A 32 0.34 -10.39 -2.00
C ARG A 32 -0.66 -9.24 -1.91
N ILE A 33 -0.20 -7.99 -2.06
CA ILE A 33 -1.07 -6.80 -2.05
C ILE A 33 -2.09 -6.89 -3.18
N HIS A 34 -1.66 -7.25 -4.39
CA HIS A 34 -2.52 -7.36 -5.57
C HIS A 34 -3.67 -8.36 -5.36
N ARG A 35 -3.41 -9.47 -4.67
CA ARG A 35 -4.44 -10.45 -4.29
C ARG A 35 -5.28 -10.07 -3.07
N GLY A 36 -5.08 -8.86 -2.52
CA GLY A 36 -5.78 -8.37 -1.33
C GLY A 36 -5.30 -8.97 -0.01
N ALA A 37 -4.14 -9.64 0.02
CA ALA A 37 -3.57 -10.21 1.24
C ALA A 37 -2.91 -9.11 2.09
N ILE A 38 -3.73 -8.22 2.64
CA ILE A 38 -3.30 -6.97 3.29
C ILE A 38 -3.18 -7.04 4.83
N ASP A 39 -3.44 -8.20 5.42
CA ASP A 39 -3.64 -8.35 6.87
C ASP A 39 -2.41 -7.95 7.71
N GLU A 40 -1.19 -8.06 7.16
CA GLU A 40 0.03 -7.64 7.87
C GLU A 40 0.05 -6.12 8.12
N TRP A 41 -0.33 -5.33 7.10
CA TRP A 41 -0.41 -3.87 7.22
C TRP A 41 -1.60 -3.44 8.09
N VAL A 42 -2.73 -4.16 8.01
CA VAL A 42 -3.89 -3.91 8.89
C VAL A 42 -3.54 -4.16 10.35
N SER A 43 -2.84 -5.26 10.64
CA SER A 43 -2.41 -5.63 11.99
C SER A 43 -1.43 -4.60 12.55
N ALA A 44 -0.46 -4.18 11.76
CA ALA A 44 0.48 -3.14 12.16
C ALA A 44 -0.22 -1.80 12.39
N LEU A 45 -1.12 -1.38 11.49
CA LEU A 45 -1.87 -0.11 11.63
C LEU A 45 -2.72 -0.11 12.91
N THR A 46 -3.43 -1.20 13.18
CA THR A 46 -4.25 -1.36 14.40
C THR A 46 -3.39 -1.41 15.65
N GLY A 47 -2.25 -2.10 15.60
CA GLY A 47 -1.30 -2.24 16.71
C GLY A 47 -0.53 -0.96 17.04
N SER A 48 -0.48 0.02 16.14
CA SER A 48 0.22 1.29 16.36
C SER A 48 -0.39 2.14 17.50
N GLY A 49 -1.70 2.02 17.73
CA GLY A 49 -2.44 2.88 18.66
C GLY A 49 -2.52 4.36 18.25
N LEU A 50 -2.03 4.72 17.06
CA LEU A 50 -1.96 6.11 16.58
C LEU A 50 -3.28 6.62 15.98
N PHE A 51 -4.20 5.72 15.66
CA PHE A 51 -5.43 6.03 14.95
C PHE A 51 -6.66 5.61 15.74
N SER A 52 -7.75 6.38 15.57
CA SER A 52 -9.07 5.94 16.04
C SER A 52 -9.53 4.69 15.27
N ASN A 53 -10.35 3.85 15.92
CA ASN A 53 -10.95 2.68 15.27
C ASN A 53 -11.71 3.02 13.98
N ARG A 54 -12.34 4.20 13.93
CA ARG A 54 -13.03 4.68 12.73
C ARG A 54 -12.06 4.95 11.59
N ALA A 55 -10.97 5.67 11.86
CA ALA A 55 -9.94 5.96 10.86
C ALA A 55 -9.29 4.67 10.34
N VAL A 56 -9.00 3.70 11.23
CA VAL A 56 -8.51 2.37 10.84
C VAL A 56 -9.52 1.67 9.94
N THR A 57 -10.80 1.67 10.32
CA THR A 57 -11.86 1.02 9.52
C THR A 57 -11.98 1.62 8.12
N ASP A 58 -11.91 2.95 8.01
CA ASP A 58 -12.03 3.66 6.74
C ASP A 58 -10.83 3.35 5.81
N VAL A 59 -9.60 3.30 6.35
CA VAL A 59 -8.40 2.88 5.60
C VAL A 59 -8.48 1.44 5.14
N VAL A 60 -8.84 0.53 6.06
CA VAL A 60 -8.95 -0.90 5.74
C VAL A 60 -10.00 -1.15 4.65
N ARG A 61 -11.10 -0.39 4.66
CA ARG A 61 -12.08 -0.43 3.57
C ARG A 61 -11.47 0.05 2.26
N ALA A 62 -10.80 1.20 2.25
CA ALA A 62 -10.16 1.71 1.04
C ALA A 62 -9.15 0.70 0.44
N TRP A 63 -8.34 0.05 1.27
CA TRP A 63 -7.39 -0.97 0.82
C TRP A 63 -8.05 -2.26 0.31
N ARG A 64 -9.23 -2.63 0.82
CA ARG A 64 -9.97 -3.79 0.35
C ARG A 64 -10.72 -3.50 -0.95
N ASP A 65 -11.23 -2.28 -1.09
CA ASP A 65 -11.93 -1.83 -2.29
C ASP A 65 -10.94 -1.60 -3.44
N ASP A 66 -9.77 -1.04 -3.15
CA ASP A 66 -8.66 -0.86 -4.09
C ASP A 66 -7.29 -1.11 -3.40
N PRO A 67 -6.72 -2.32 -3.54
CA PRO A 67 -5.43 -2.65 -2.96
C PRO A 67 -4.26 -1.81 -3.51
N ARG A 68 -4.45 -1.11 -4.63
CA ARG A 68 -3.44 -0.19 -5.17
C ARG A 68 -3.21 1.01 -4.25
N VAL A 69 -4.24 1.44 -3.52
CA VAL A 69 -4.14 2.53 -2.53
C VAL A 69 -3.10 2.21 -1.46
N LEU A 70 -3.03 0.95 -1.01
CA LEU A 70 -2.00 0.50 -0.08
C LEU A 70 -0.62 0.56 -0.73
N LEU A 71 -0.47 0.03 -1.95
CA LEU A 71 0.80 0.06 -2.66
C LEU A 71 1.32 1.49 -2.84
N ASP A 72 0.47 2.41 -3.29
CA ASP A 72 0.85 3.81 -3.49
C ASP A 72 1.28 4.47 -2.16
N SER A 73 0.64 4.12 -1.04
CA SER A 73 1.02 4.60 0.30
C SER A 73 2.39 4.05 0.73
N LEU A 74 2.70 2.79 0.42
CA LEU A 74 4.00 2.18 0.74
C LEU A 74 5.15 2.77 -0.08
N LEU A 75 4.84 3.34 -1.25
CA LEU A 75 5.81 3.92 -2.17
C LEU A 75 5.88 5.45 -2.11
N ALA A 76 5.19 6.09 -1.16
CA ALA A 76 5.12 7.54 -1.08
C ALA A 76 6.50 8.21 -1.00
N GLU A 77 7.45 7.59 -0.31
CA GLU A 77 8.84 8.05 -0.18
C GLU A 77 9.83 7.30 -1.08
N ALA A 78 9.33 6.49 -2.02
CA ALA A 78 10.17 5.74 -2.94
C ALA A 78 10.87 6.68 -3.93
N ASP A 79 12.13 6.38 -4.25
CA ASP A 79 12.79 7.03 -5.38
C ASP A 79 12.09 6.66 -6.71
N PRO A 80 12.20 7.48 -7.77
CA PRO A 80 11.50 7.24 -9.02
C PRO A 80 11.78 5.88 -9.67
N VAL A 81 12.99 5.34 -9.49
CA VAL A 81 13.38 4.04 -10.05
C VAL A 81 12.67 2.92 -9.31
N THR A 82 12.64 2.98 -7.98
CA THR A 82 11.90 2.04 -7.14
C THR A 82 10.41 2.11 -7.44
N PHE A 83 9.82 3.31 -7.47
CA PHE A 83 8.42 3.53 -7.80
C PHE A 83 8.04 2.88 -9.14
N GLU A 84 8.79 3.16 -10.20
CA GLU A 84 8.46 2.64 -11.54
C GLU A 84 8.62 1.12 -11.62
N ARG A 85 9.56 0.54 -10.88
CA ARG A 85 9.74 -0.92 -10.81
C ARG A 85 8.54 -1.60 -10.15
N TYR A 86 8.05 -1.07 -9.03
CA TYR A 86 6.83 -1.57 -8.38
C TYR A 86 5.59 -1.37 -9.27
N ARG A 87 5.48 -0.22 -9.93
CA ARG A 87 4.38 0.10 -10.86
C ARG A 87 4.33 -0.87 -12.04
N SER A 88 5.49 -1.18 -12.62
CA SER A 88 5.60 -2.12 -13.75
C SER A 88 5.16 -3.53 -13.34
N ALA A 89 5.62 -4.01 -12.18
CA ALA A 89 5.22 -5.31 -11.65
C ALA A 89 3.71 -5.40 -11.39
N TRP A 90 3.09 -4.32 -10.90
CA TRP A 90 1.65 -4.26 -10.73
C TRP A 90 0.88 -4.42 -12.05
N TYR A 91 1.28 -3.71 -13.11
CA TYR A 91 0.60 -3.81 -14.40
C TYR A 91 0.73 -5.18 -15.06
N GLU A 92 1.86 -5.87 -14.85
CA GLU A 92 2.01 -7.25 -15.30
C GLU A 92 0.96 -8.16 -14.65
N LEU A 93 0.66 -7.95 -13.36
CA LEU A 93 -0.36 -8.71 -12.63
C LEU A 93 -1.80 -8.34 -13.07
N ASP A 94 -2.06 -7.06 -13.29
CA ASP A 94 -3.35 -6.60 -13.85
C ASP A 94 -3.61 -7.23 -15.23
N ALA A 95 -2.59 -7.22 -16.10
CA ALA A 95 -2.68 -7.83 -17.42
C ALA A 95 -2.90 -9.35 -17.34
N ALA A 96 -2.19 -10.04 -16.45
CA ALA A 96 -2.36 -11.48 -16.24
C ALA A 96 -3.76 -11.83 -15.72
N THR A 97 -4.30 -11.02 -14.81
CA THR A 97 -5.65 -11.21 -14.25
C THR A 97 -6.72 -10.96 -15.30
N ALA A 98 -6.58 -9.89 -16.09
CA ALA A 98 -7.50 -9.57 -17.17
C ALA A 98 -7.49 -10.65 -18.26
N TYR A 99 -6.31 -11.17 -18.62
CA TYR A 99 -6.19 -12.28 -19.56
C TYR A 99 -6.84 -13.56 -19.03
N GLY A 100 -6.61 -13.89 -17.75
CA GLY A 100 -7.21 -15.06 -17.11
C GLY A 100 -8.73 -14.98 -16.96
N ALA A 101 -9.31 -13.78 -16.83
CA ALA A 101 -10.75 -13.57 -16.79
C ALA A 101 -11.44 -13.66 -18.18
N ALA A 102 -10.66 -13.53 -19.26
CA ALA A 102 -11.15 -13.58 -20.63
C ALA A 102 -11.04 -14.97 -21.29
N ALA A 103 -10.43 -15.95 -20.61
CA ALA A 103 -10.22 -17.32 -21.07
C ALA A 103 -11.27 -18.30 -20.53
#